data_AF-A0A0T7C0C5-F1
#
_entry.id   AF-A0A0T7C0C5-F1
#
_cell.length_a   1.000
_cell.length_b   1.000
_cell.length_c   1.000
_cell.angle_alpha   90.00
_cell.angle_beta   90.00
_cell.angle_gamma   90.00
#
_symmetry.space_group_name_H-M   'P 1'
#
loop_
_entity.id
_entity.type
_entity.pdbx_description
1 polymer ?
#
loop_
_entity_poly.entity_id
_entity_poly.type
_entity_poly.pdbx_seq_one_letter_code
_entity_poly.pdbx_strand_id
1 'polypeptide(L)'
;MTRPIERIEQDLVGLQEAVRAIAQELKTAYTSYLKVLGKTMRQQLILATYYLCTQGYPEKFLNLSLNQRQLLQQAIRYLGTQTAQQLLNYEQADTELVTEEIETEDDLEDDLEMDEMEADFYLLPFPEESKEPREFVRWQQSLEIFIQNKLKEASQEANQILYKSRLLPQEIPKNILDIANTVSEATTEIIPTIPNVPNILNMVIGLEDEEDSEEANLTQVIAISLRLGEIEFTDANLTSERKQIRHIVNRLHKITVEHQKIQREKSIAEAEAAWRSSWYED
;
A
#
# COMPACT_ATOMS: atom_id res chain seq x y z
N MET A 1 37.70 27.69 1.26
CA MET A 1 38.54 26.93 0.33
C MET A 1 37.70 25.79 -0.20
N THR A 2 37.39 25.81 -1.50
CA THR A 2 36.61 24.76 -2.18
C THR A 2 37.36 23.44 -2.12
N ARG A 3 36.67 22.35 -1.75
CA ARG A 3 37.27 21.00 -1.79
C ARG A 3 37.66 20.67 -3.25
N PRO A 4 38.77 19.96 -3.50
CA PRO A 4 39.12 19.51 -4.84
C PRO A 4 38.01 18.66 -5.44
N ILE A 5 37.64 18.91 -6.70
CA ILE A 5 36.59 18.16 -7.42
C ILE A 5 36.86 16.64 -7.35
N GLU A 6 38.12 16.22 -7.52
CA GLU A 6 38.52 14.81 -7.42
C GLU A 6 38.14 14.15 -6.09
N ARG A 7 38.20 14.88 -4.96
CA ARG A 7 37.79 14.35 -3.65
C ARG A 7 36.27 14.26 -3.53
N ILE A 8 35.54 15.23 -4.09
CA ILE A 8 34.08 15.22 -4.11
C ILE A 8 33.58 14.03 -4.95
N GLU A 9 34.24 13.74 -6.08
CA GLU A 9 33.92 12.58 -6.91
C GLU A 9 34.20 11.25 -6.21
N GLN A 10 35.31 11.14 -5.48
CA GLN A 10 35.61 9.95 -4.66
C GLN A 10 34.57 9.73 -3.56
N ASP A 11 34.17 10.79 -2.85
CA ASP A 11 33.11 10.74 -1.82
C ASP A 11 31.77 10.28 -2.44
N LEU A 12 31.44 10.77 -3.64
CA LEU A 12 30.22 10.42 -4.37
C LEU A 12 30.22 8.93 -4.79
N VAL A 13 31.34 8.41 -5.31
CA VAL A 13 31.47 6.98 -5.64
C VAL A 13 31.27 6.11 -4.39
N GLY A 14 31.85 6.49 -3.26
CA GLY A 14 31.67 5.78 -1.99
C GLY A 14 30.20 5.77 -1.53
N LEU A 15 29.47 6.88 -1.69
CA LEU A 15 28.04 6.93 -1.41
C LEU A 15 27.24 6.02 -2.36
N GLN A 16 27.56 5.97 -3.65
CA GLN A 16 26.86 5.11 -4.61
C GLN A 16 26.99 3.61 -4.26
N GLU A 17 28.16 3.18 -3.78
CA GLU A 17 28.34 1.80 -3.29
C GLU A 17 27.50 1.53 -2.04
N ALA A 18 27.44 2.48 -1.11
CA ALA A 18 26.59 2.37 0.08
C ALA A 18 25.10 2.34 -0.25
N VAL A 19 24.64 3.15 -1.22
CA VAL A 19 23.26 3.11 -1.76
C VAL A 19 22.93 1.73 -2.28
N ARG A 20 23.82 1.16 -3.12
CA ARG A 20 23.60 -0.17 -3.70
C ARG A 20 23.48 -1.25 -2.64
N ALA A 21 24.32 -1.20 -1.60
CA ALA A 21 24.25 -2.15 -0.49
C ALA A 21 22.92 -2.03 0.29
N ILE A 22 22.48 -0.81 0.61
CA ILE A 22 21.19 -0.55 1.26
C ILE A 22 20.03 -1.02 0.39
N ALA A 23 20.08 -0.76 -0.92
CA ALA A 23 19.04 -1.15 -1.86
C ALA A 23 18.87 -2.68 -1.94
N GLN A 24 19.97 -3.44 -1.97
CA GLN A 24 19.93 -4.90 -1.93
C GLN A 24 19.38 -5.44 -0.61
N GLU A 25 19.77 -4.82 0.51
CA GLU A 25 19.22 -5.13 1.84
C GLU A 25 17.71 -4.87 1.88
N LEU A 26 17.26 -3.73 1.32
CA LEU A 26 15.86 -3.35 1.24
C LEU A 26 15.05 -4.33 0.39
N LYS A 27 15.54 -4.68 -0.81
CA LYS A 27 14.93 -5.69 -1.69
C LYS A 27 14.73 -7.01 -0.96
N THR A 28 15.79 -7.51 -0.32
CA THR A 28 15.75 -8.77 0.42
C THR A 28 14.76 -8.72 1.59
N ALA A 29 14.72 -7.60 2.32
CA ALA A 29 13.77 -7.39 3.41
C ALA A 29 12.32 -7.41 2.91
N TYR A 30 12.02 -6.75 1.79
CA TYR A 30 10.69 -6.80 1.17
C TYR A 30 10.32 -8.19 0.65
N THR A 31 11.25 -8.95 0.06
CA THR A 31 10.98 -10.34 -0.36
C THR A 31 10.59 -11.23 0.82
N SER A 32 11.29 -11.10 1.96
CA SER A 32 10.94 -11.84 3.19
C SER A 32 9.58 -11.40 3.72
N TYR A 33 9.38 -10.09 3.82
CA TYR A 33 8.14 -9.46 4.28
C TYR A 33 6.92 -9.92 3.48
N LEU A 34 6.98 -9.88 2.15
CA LEU A 34 5.88 -10.28 1.28
C LEU A 34 5.54 -11.77 1.41
N LYS A 35 6.55 -12.62 1.67
CA LYS A 35 6.33 -14.05 1.92
C LYS A 35 5.58 -14.31 3.21
N VAL A 36 5.93 -13.61 4.29
CA VAL A 36 5.20 -13.72 5.56
C VAL A 36 3.81 -13.08 5.40
N LEU A 37 3.72 -11.92 4.75
CA LEU A 37 2.47 -11.19 4.54
C LEU A 37 1.47 -12.04 3.77
N GLY A 38 1.88 -12.66 2.66
CA GLY A 38 1.03 -13.56 1.88
C GLY A 38 0.56 -14.80 2.65
N LYS A 39 1.31 -15.25 3.67
CA LYS A 39 0.85 -16.33 4.57
C LYS A 39 -0.19 -15.81 5.56
N THR A 40 0.10 -14.71 6.23
CA THR A 40 -0.76 -14.15 7.28
C THR A 40 -2.07 -13.60 6.71
N MET A 41 -2.00 -12.90 5.58
CA MET A 41 -3.17 -12.40 4.85
C MET A 41 -4.15 -13.53 4.49
N ARG A 42 -3.66 -14.67 3.99
CA ARG A 42 -4.51 -15.85 3.72
C ARG A 42 -5.23 -16.36 4.95
N GLN A 43 -4.54 -16.39 6.09
CA GLN A 43 -5.14 -16.81 7.36
C GLN A 43 -6.21 -15.81 7.82
N GLN A 44 -5.91 -14.51 7.74
CA GLN A 44 -6.82 -13.44 8.10
C GLN A 44 -8.07 -13.42 7.20
N LEU A 45 -7.91 -13.61 5.89
CA LEU A 45 -9.04 -13.69 4.96
C LEU A 45 -9.98 -14.85 5.30
N ILE A 46 -9.43 -16.02 5.67
CA ILE A 46 -10.23 -17.18 6.08
C ILE A 46 -10.94 -16.92 7.42
N LEU A 47 -10.26 -16.29 8.39
CA LEU A 47 -10.84 -15.94 9.68
C LEU A 47 -11.96 -14.90 9.53
N ALA A 48 -11.75 -13.85 8.72
CA ALA A 48 -12.75 -12.84 8.42
C ALA A 48 -13.98 -13.46 7.73
N THR A 49 -13.76 -14.35 6.76
CA THR A 49 -14.83 -15.09 6.08
C THR A 49 -15.60 -15.98 7.06
N TYR A 50 -14.90 -16.71 7.91
CA TYR A 50 -15.51 -17.56 8.94
C TYR A 50 -16.39 -16.73 9.88
N TYR A 51 -15.86 -15.59 10.35
CA TYR A 51 -16.59 -14.68 11.22
C TYR A 51 -17.85 -14.15 10.53
N LEU A 52 -17.73 -13.66 9.29
CA LEU A 52 -18.85 -13.14 8.53
C LEU A 52 -19.93 -14.22 8.32
N CYS A 53 -19.54 -15.48 8.06
CA CYS A 53 -20.49 -16.58 7.88
C CYS A 53 -21.16 -17.04 9.19
N THR A 54 -20.48 -16.95 10.33
CA THR A 54 -20.96 -17.53 11.61
C THR A 54 -21.54 -16.51 12.57
N GLN A 55 -21.09 -15.27 12.51
CA GLN A 55 -21.51 -14.17 13.39
C GLN A 55 -22.25 -13.08 12.62
N GLY A 56 -21.84 -12.78 11.38
CA GLY A 56 -22.50 -11.78 10.55
C GLY A 56 -23.82 -12.26 9.93
N TYR A 57 -23.77 -13.40 9.22
CA TYR A 57 -24.90 -13.94 8.46
C TYR A 57 -25.14 -15.44 8.68
N PRO A 58 -25.31 -15.91 9.94
CA PRO A 58 -25.46 -17.34 10.25
C PRO A 58 -26.64 -18.01 9.54
N GLU A 59 -27.82 -17.38 9.56
CA GLU A 59 -29.03 -17.92 8.94
C GLU A 59 -28.87 -18.10 7.42
N LYS A 60 -28.30 -17.09 6.75
CA LYS A 60 -28.03 -17.17 5.30
C LYS A 60 -27.03 -18.28 4.98
N PHE A 61 -26.01 -18.44 5.82
CA PHE A 61 -25.02 -19.51 5.64
C PHE A 61 -25.61 -20.90 5.89
N LEU A 62 -26.51 -21.06 6.87
CA LEU A 62 -27.23 -22.31 7.13
C LEU A 62 -28.21 -22.66 6.00
N ASN A 63 -28.75 -21.67 5.28
CA ASN A 63 -29.59 -21.90 4.10
C ASN A 63 -28.80 -22.34 2.86
N LEU A 64 -27.47 -22.23 2.85
CA LEU A 64 -26.65 -22.78 1.77
C LEU A 64 -26.60 -24.30 1.83
N SER A 65 -26.68 -24.95 0.67
CA SER A 65 -26.40 -26.38 0.52
C SER A 65 -24.94 -26.72 0.85
N LEU A 66 -24.66 -27.99 1.15
CA LEU A 66 -23.30 -28.45 1.40
C LEU A 66 -22.33 -28.11 0.26
N ASN A 67 -22.77 -28.27 -0.99
CA ASN A 67 -21.97 -27.95 -2.18
C ASN A 67 -21.68 -26.44 -2.25
N GLN A 68 -22.67 -25.57 -2.02
CA GLN A 68 -22.47 -24.11 -2.02
C GLN A 68 -21.48 -23.66 -0.94
N ARG A 69 -21.55 -24.26 0.27
CA ARG A 69 -20.58 -23.98 1.34
C ARG A 69 -19.16 -24.41 0.95
N GLN A 70 -19.02 -25.57 0.30
CA GLN A 70 -17.73 -26.05 -0.20
C GLN A 70 -17.15 -25.15 -1.29
N LEU A 71 -17.96 -24.74 -2.27
CA LEU A 71 -17.56 -23.82 -3.33
C LEU A 71 -17.13 -22.46 -2.78
N LEU A 72 -17.86 -21.91 -1.81
CA LEU A 72 -17.49 -20.66 -1.15
C LEU A 72 -16.10 -20.78 -0.47
N GLN A 73 -15.89 -21.83 0.33
CA GLN A 73 -14.61 -22.03 1.00
C GLN A 73 -13.45 -22.25 0.02
N GLN A 74 -13.68 -22.95 -1.09
CA GLN A 74 -12.68 -23.14 -2.13
C GLN A 74 -12.34 -21.82 -2.84
N ALA A 75 -13.35 -21.02 -3.19
CA ALA A 75 -13.17 -19.73 -3.85
C ALA A 75 -12.34 -18.76 -3.00
N ILE A 76 -12.65 -18.65 -1.69
CA ILE A 76 -11.90 -17.78 -0.77
C ILE A 76 -10.45 -18.26 -0.58
N ARG A 77 -10.22 -19.57 -0.47
CA ARG A 77 -8.86 -20.14 -0.38
C ARG A 77 -8.05 -19.90 -1.65
N TYR A 78 -8.71 -20.03 -2.80
CA TYR A 78 -8.11 -19.78 -4.10
C TYR A 78 -7.72 -18.31 -4.24
N LEU A 79 -8.65 -17.38 -3.95
CA LEU A 79 -8.40 -15.94 -3.92
C LEU A 79 -7.17 -15.60 -3.06
N GLY A 80 -7.15 -16.03 -1.80
CA GLY A 80 -6.01 -15.76 -0.93
C GLY A 80 -4.69 -16.34 -1.47
N THR A 81 -4.72 -17.49 -2.15
CA THR A 81 -3.52 -18.07 -2.77
C THR A 81 -3.07 -17.27 -3.98
N GLN A 82 -3.99 -16.82 -4.82
CA GLN A 82 -3.67 -15.98 -5.97
C GLN A 82 -3.10 -14.63 -5.55
N THR A 83 -3.75 -13.93 -4.61
CA THR A 83 -3.24 -12.62 -4.15
C THR A 83 -1.86 -12.76 -3.50
N ALA A 84 -1.64 -13.81 -2.70
CA ALA A 84 -0.31 -14.06 -2.12
C ALA A 84 0.77 -14.31 -3.19
N GLN A 85 0.42 -14.98 -4.29
CA GLN A 85 1.34 -15.19 -5.42
C GLN A 85 1.60 -13.88 -6.18
N GLN A 86 0.58 -13.06 -6.41
CA GLN A 86 0.74 -11.75 -7.05
C GLN A 86 1.62 -10.81 -6.21
N LEU A 87 1.44 -10.80 -4.89
CA LEU A 87 2.31 -10.06 -3.97
C LEU A 87 3.76 -10.54 -4.03
N LEU A 88 4.00 -11.85 -4.15
CA LEU A 88 5.35 -12.41 -4.27
C LEU A 88 6.00 -12.15 -5.64
N ASN A 89 5.19 -12.12 -6.70
CA ASN A 89 5.64 -11.92 -8.07
C ASN A 89 5.49 -10.44 -8.49
N TYR A 90 5.65 -9.50 -7.56
CA TYR A 90 5.54 -8.06 -7.85
C TYR A 90 6.53 -7.60 -8.93
N GLU A 91 7.67 -8.28 -9.09
CA GLU A 91 8.65 -8.00 -10.15
C GLU A 91 8.15 -8.36 -11.56
N GLN A 92 7.09 -9.16 -11.67
CA GLN A 92 6.47 -9.56 -12.94
C GLN A 92 5.13 -8.85 -13.19
N ALA A 93 4.73 -7.92 -12.31
CA ALA A 93 3.55 -7.11 -12.55
C ALA A 93 3.81 -6.21 -13.76
N ASP A 94 2.87 -6.18 -14.72
CA ASP A 94 3.00 -5.45 -15.98
C ASP A 94 3.55 -4.04 -15.75
N THR A 95 4.77 -3.83 -16.24
CA THR A 95 5.52 -2.59 -16.12
C THR A 95 5.37 -1.85 -17.44
N GLU A 96 4.36 -1.00 -17.60
CA GLU A 96 4.25 -0.11 -18.76
C GLU A 96 4.07 1.37 -18.34
N LEU A 97 5.13 2.12 -18.65
CA LEU A 97 5.33 3.57 -18.86
C LEU A 97 4.89 4.60 -17.80
N VAL A 98 5.92 5.22 -17.20
CA VAL A 98 5.90 6.48 -16.44
C VAL A 98 5.81 7.67 -17.39
N THR A 99 4.97 8.66 -17.05
CA THR A 99 5.27 10.07 -17.29
C THR A 99 5.36 10.77 -15.94
N GLU A 100 6.52 11.38 -15.66
CA GLU A 100 6.77 12.29 -14.54
C GLU A 100 5.66 13.37 -14.53
N GLU A 101 5.10 13.75 -13.38
CA GLU A 101 5.73 14.61 -12.37
C GLU A 101 5.27 14.19 -10.96
N ILE A 102 6.22 13.89 -10.07
CA ILE A 102 6.02 14.12 -8.64
C ILE A 102 7.05 15.16 -8.27
N GLU A 103 6.59 16.41 -8.23
CA GLU A 103 7.33 17.54 -7.69
C GLU A 103 7.74 17.21 -6.26
N THR A 104 9.04 17.12 -6.03
CA THR A 104 9.59 17.21 -4.68
C THR A 104 10.18 18.60 -4.53
N GLU A 105 9.39 19.54 -4.03
CA GLU A 105 9.93 20.75 -3.39
C GLU A 105 9.37 20.81 -1.95
N ASP A 106 10.28 20.63 -0.99
CA ASP A 106 10.14 21.21 0.35
C ASP A 106 10.03 22.73 0.16
N ASP A 107 8.81 23.27 0.17
CA ASP A 107 8.44 24.52 0.86
C ASP A 107 6.97 24.88 0.55
N LEU A 108 6.10 24.72 1.55
CA LEU A 108 5.09 25.67 2.04
C LEU A 108 3.87 24.93 2.60
N GLU A 109 3.55 25.24 3.86
CA GLU A 109 2.16 25.21 4.34
C GLU A 109 1.31 25.99 3.32
N ASP A 110 0.58 25.29 2.47
CA ASP A 110 -0.66 25.81 1.93
C ASP A 110 -1.57 24.66 1.52
N ASP A 111 -2.83 24.85 1.90
CA ASP A 111 -4.00 24.03 1.67
C ASP A 111 -4.09 23.60 0.20
N LEU A 112 -3.68 22.37 -0.11
CA LEU A 112 -4.02 21.74 -1.37
C LEU A 112 -5.00 20.62 -1.08
N GLU A 113 -6.29 20.95 -1.24
CA GLU A 113 -7.32 19.99 -1.58
C GLU A 113 -6.77 19.14 -2.74
N MET A 114 -6.32 17.92 -2.38
CA MET A 114 -6.01 16.89 -3.35
C MET A 114 -7.33 16.49 -4.02
N ASP A 115 -7.67 17.15 -5.12
CA ASP A 115 -8.62 16.62 -6.08
C ASP A 115 -8.13 15.22 -6.47
N GLU A 116 -8.87 14.18 -6.08
CA GLU A 116 -8.66 12.78 -6.44
C GLU A 116 -8.80 12.63 -7.97
N MET A 117 -7.76 13.02 -8.71
CA MET A 117 -7.53 12.44 -10.02
C MET A 117 -7.14 10.98 -9.80
N GLU A 118 -7.91 10.06 -10.38
CA GLU A 118 -7.51 8.67 -10.62
C GLU A 118 -6.25 8.65 -11.49
N ALA A 119 -5.10 8.96 -10.88
CA ALA A 119 -3.80 8.71 -11.48
C ALA A 119 -3.63 7.20 -11.48
N ASP A 120 -3.63 6.59 -12.67
CA ASP A 120 -3.30 5.17 -12.81
C ASP A 120 -1.99 4.90 -12.06
N PHE A 121 -2.09 4.08 -11.02
CA PHE A 121 -0.96 3.75 -10.17
C PHE A 121 -0.15 2.62 -10.80
N TYR A 122 1.13 2.88 -11.09
CA TYR A 122 2.04 1.89 -11.67
C TYR A 122 3.12 1.49 -10.67
N LEU A 123 3.36 0.17 -10.57
CA LEU A 123 4.48 -0.36 -9.79
C LEU A 123 5.78 -0.13 -10.57
N LEU A 124 6.72 0.59 -9.96
CA LEU A 124 8.03 0.82 -10.56
C LEU A 124 8.87 -0.46 -10.48
N PRO A 125 9.65 -0.79 -11.52
CA PRO A 125 10.60 -1.89 -11.45
C PRO A 125 11.72 -1.57 -10.46
N PHE A 126 12.31 -2.60 -9.87
CA PHE A 126 13.47 -2.40 -8.99
C PHE A 126 14.66 -1.86 -9.82
N PRO A 127 15.26 -0.71 -9.45
CA PRO A 127 16.28 -0.09 -10.28
C PRO A 127 17.66 -0.73 -10.03
N GLU A 128 17.96 -1.83 -10.73
CA GLU A 128 19.18 -2.64 -10.50
C GLU A 128 20.49 -1.92 -10.84
N GLU A 129 20.47 -1.06 -11.86
CA GLU A 129 21.65 -0.34 -12.36
C GLU A 129 21.75 1.09 -11.83
N SER A 130 20.72 1.56 -11.13
CA SER A 130 20.68 2.93 -10.65
C SER A 130 21.66 3.17 -9.52
N LYS A 131 22.24 4.36 -9.57
CA LYS A 131 23.12 4.89 -8.54
C LYS A 131 22.44 5.99 -7.74
N GLU A 132 21.22 6.36 -8.11
CA GLU A 132 20.49 7.45 -7.51
C GLU A 132 19.65 6.95 -6.32
N PRO A 133 19.94 7.41 -5.09
CA PRO A 133 19.16 7.00 -3.92
C PRO A 133 17.65 7.29 -4.05
N ARG A 134 17.29 8.33 -4.81
CA ARG A 134 15.91 8.78 -4.99
C ARG A 134 15.04 7.76 -5.73
N GLU A 135 15.61 7.07 -6.71
CA GLU A 135 14.87 6.04 -7.46
C GLU A 135 14.49 4.86 -6.57
N PHE A 136 15.33 4.49 -5.61
CA PHE A 136 15.00 3.44 -4.63
C PHE A 136 13.90 3.88 -3.64
N VAL A 137 13.82 5.17 -3.32
CA VAL A 137 12.71 5.72 -2.50
C VAL A 137 11.41 5.68 -3.29
N ARG A 138 11.42 6.11 -4.55
CA ARG A 138 10.25 6.04 -5.45
C ARG A 138 9.77 4.60 -5.63
N TRP A 139 10.69 3.67 -5.89
CA TRP A 139 10.40 2.24 -5.95
C TRP A 139 9.73 1.75 -4.67
N GLN A 140 10.29 2.07 -3.51
CA GLN A 140 9.73 1.67 -2.22
C GLN A 140 8.31 2.20 -1.99
N GLN A 141 8.05 3.46 -2.32
CA GLN A 141 6.72 4.07 -2.22
C GLN A 141 5.73 3.35 -3.16
N SER A 142 6.11 3.11 -4.41
CA SER A 142 5.27 2.35 -5.33
C SER A 142 4.97 0.94 -4.81
N LEU A 143 5.94 0.25 -4.22
CA LEU A 143 5.71 -1.09 -3.68
C LEU A 143 4.71 -1.07 -2.51
N GLU A 144 4.76 -0.06 -1.63
CA GLU A 144 3.79 0.09 -0.54
C GLU A 144 2.37 0.33 -1.06
N ILE A 145 2.20 1.21 -2.05
CA ILE A 145 0.89 1.48 -2.65
C ILE A 145 0.37 0.22 -3.36
N PHE A 146 1.23 -0.49 -4.08
CA PHE A 146 0.89 -1.78 -4.71
C PHE A 146 0.38 -2.80 -3.69
N ILE A 147 1.05 -2.94 -2.54
CA ILE A 147 0.62 -3.85 -1.47
C ILE A 147 -0.79 -3.48 -0.98
N GLN A 148 -1.03 -2.20 -0.72
CA GLN A 148 -2.33 -1.71 -0.26
C GLN A 148 -3.43 -1.96 -1.30
N ASN A 149 -3.17 -1.62 -2.56
CA ASN A 149 -4.11 -1.85 -3.66
C ASN A 149 -4.43 -3.33 -3.84
N LYS A 150 -3.45 -4.23 -3.74
CA LYS A 150 -3.69 -5.68 -3.83
C LYS A 150 -4.52 -6.22 -2.67
N LEU A 151 -4.36 -5.68 -1.46
CA LEU A 151 -5.23 -6.03 -0.33
C LEU A 151 -6.66 -5.48 -0.51
N LYS A 152 -6.79 -4.28 -1.09
CA LYS A 152 -8.08 -3.68 -1.44
C LYS A 152 -8.79 -4.52 -2.49
N GLU A 153 -8.16 -4.82 -3.61
CA GLU A 153 -8.67 -5.72 -4.67
C GLU A 153 -9.12 -7.07 -4.08
N ALA A 154 -8.29 -7.71 -3.25
CA ALA A 154 -8.66 -8.98 -2.61
C ALA A 154 -9.87 -8.85 -1.68
N SER A 155 -10.02 -7.73 -0.98
CA SER A 155 -11.22 -7.45 -0.17
C SER A 155 -12.47 -7.30 -1.04
N GLN A 156 -12.35 -6.58 -2.16
CA GLN A 156 -13.43 -6.40 -3.12
C GLN A 156 -13.85 -7.75 -3.74
N GLU A 157 -12.90 -8.54 -4.22
CA GLU A 157 -13.16 -9.87 -4.78
C GLU A 157 -13.77 -10.82 -3.75
N ALA A 158 -13.29 -10.80 -2.50
CA ALA A 158 -13.87 -11.60 -1.43
C ALA A 158 -15.34 -11.22 -1.17
N ASN A 159 -15.64 -9.92 -1.11
CA ASN A 159 -17.00 -9.42 -0.97
C ASN A 159 -17.88 -9.76 -2.18
N GLN A 160 -17.34 -9.73 -3.40
CA GLN A 160 -18.07 -10.18 -4.59
C GLN A 160 -18.38 -11.67 -4.56
N ILE A 161 -17.47 -12.52 -4.08
CA ILE A 161 -17.71 -13.96 -3.88
C ILE A 161 -18.85 -14.15 -2.87
N LEU A 162 -18.82 -13.42 -1.75
CA LEU A 162 -19.86 -13.47 -0.72
C LEU A 162 -21.22 -12.99 -1.24
N TYR A 163 -21.24 -11.93 -2.04
CA TYR A 163 -22.42 -11.44 -2.72
C TYR A 163 -23.02 -12.49 -3.68
N LYS A 164 -22.19 -13.09 -4.55
CA LYS A 164 -22.62 -14.15 -5.48
C LYS A 164 -23.17 -15.38 -4.73
N SER A 165 -22.66 -15.65 -3.53
CA SER A 165 -23.15 -16.72 -2.66
C SER A 165 -24.46 -16.38 -1.91
N ARG A 166 -25.04 -15.18 -2.12
CA ARG A 166 -26.25 -14.66 -1.45
C ARG A 166 -26.10 -14.47 0.06
N LEU A 167 -24.85 -14.34 0.56
CA LEU A 167 -24.59 -14.04 1.98
C LEU A 167 -24.73 -12.55 2.28
N LEU A 168 -24.21 -11.68 1.40
CA LEU A 168 -24.44 -10.24 1.52
C LEU A 168 -25.84 -9.84 1.03
N PRO A 169 -26.47 -8.80 1.60
CA PRO A 169 -27.73 -8.26 1.08
C PRO A 169 -27.59 -7.83 -0.39
N GLN A 170 -28.66 -7.96 -1.18
CA GLN A 170 -28.66 -7.75 -2.63
C GLN A 170 -28.52 -6.28 -3.06
N GLU A 171 -28.72 -5.34 -2.14
CA GLU A 171 -28.63 -3.90 -2.38
C GLU A 171 -27.41 -3.34 -1.66
N ILE A 172 -26.23 -3.62 -2.20
CA ILE A 172 -25.06 -2.81 -1.89
C ILE A 172 -24.80 -1.99 -3.15
N PRO A 173 -25.22 -0.72 -3.22
CA PRO A 173 -24.86 0.17 -4.30
C PRO A 173 -23.34 0.11 -4.53
N LYS A 174 -22.91 0.05 -5.80
CA LYS A 174 -21.48 0.04 -6.15
C LYS A 174 -20.70 1.17 -5.45
N ASN A 175 -21.37 2.30 -5.22
CA ASN A 175 -20.87 3.49 -4.53
C ASN A 175 -20.49 3.24 -3.05
N ILE A 176 -20.93 2.16 -2.40
CA ILE A 176 -20.59 1.86 -0.99
C ILE A 176 -19.26 1.09 -0.87
N LEU A 177 -18.82 0.38 -1.92
CA LEU A 177 -17.44 -0.12 -1.98
C LEU A 177 -16.42 1.03 -1.95
N ASP A 178 -16.81 2.21 -2.43
CA ASP A 178 -16.03 3.43 -2.39
C ASP A 178 -16.12 4.11 -1.01
N ILE A 179 -17.30 4.10 -0.37
CA ILE A 179 -17.50 4.61 1.01
C ILE A 179 -16.77 3.76 2.06
N ALA A 180 -16.66 2.44 1.86
CA ALA A 180 -15.82 1.60 2.72
C ALA A 180 -14.32 1.99 2.68
N ASN A 181 -13.89 2.67 1.60
CA ASN A 181 -12.54 3.20 1.46
C ASN A 181 -12.39 4.56 2.17
N THR A 182 -13.41 5.42 2.20
CA THR A 182 -13.35 6.78 2.81
C THR A 182 -13.70 6.80 4.30
N VAL A 183 -14.57 5.90 4.79
CA VAL A 183 -15.00 5.84 6.21
C VAL A 183 -13.93 5.24 7.15
N SER A 184 -12.77 4.81 6.62
CA SER A 184 -11.65 4.40 7.48
C SER A 184 -10.98 5.57 8.23
N GLU A 185 -11.32 6.83 7.91
CA GLU A 185 -10.75 8.02 8.58
C GLU A 185 -11.76 8.83 9.40
N ALA A 186 -13.07 8.76 9.10
CA ALA A 186 -14.08 9.48 9.86
C ALA A 186 -14.68 8.60 10.96
N THR A 187 -14.25 8.84 12.19
CA THR A 187 -14.89 8.35 13.42
C THR A 187 -16.32 8.88 13.52
N THR A 188 -17.29 8.19 12.93
CA THR A 188 -18.71 8.49 13.16
C THR A 188 -19.33 7.37 13.99
N GLU A 189 -19.38 7.64 15.29
CA GLU A 189 -20.20 7.02 16.33
C GLU A 189 -20.90 5.69 16.00
N ILE A 190 -20.16 4.58 16.10
CA ILE A 190 -20.72 3.24 16.06
C ILE A 190 -20.82 2.75 17.51
N ILE A 191 -22.04 2.62 18.04
CA ILE A 191 -22.31 1.88 19.28
C ILE A 191 -21.85 0.43 19.04
N PRO A 192 -20.83 -0.08 19.76
CA PRO A 192 -20.26 -1.38 19.45
C PRO A 192 -21.11 -2.46 20.11
N THR A 193 -22.02 -3.08 19.36
CA THR A 193 -22.67 -4.33 19.78
C THR A 193 -21.81 -5.57 19.51
N ILE A 194 -20.62 -5.40 18.92
CA ILE A 194 -19.77 -6.49 18.46
C ILE A 194 -18.29 -6.19 18.79
N PRO A 195 -17.50 -7.17 19.28
CA PRO A 195 -16.06 -6.99 19.53
C PRO A 195 -15.32 -6.53 18.27
N ASN A 196 -14.26 -5.72 18.42
CA ASN A 196 -13.40 -5.29 17.32
C ASN A 196 -12.76 -6.52 16.65
N VAL A 197 -13.37 -7.00 15.55
CA VAL A 197 -12.88 -8.15 14.80
C VAL A 197 -11.99 -7.65 13.68
N PRO A 198 -10.72 -8.10 13.62
CA PRO A 198 -9.79 -7.61 12.62
C PRO A 198 -10.27 -7.95 11.22
N ASN A 199 -10.02 -7.03 10.31
CA ASN A 199 -10.26 -7.09 8.88
C ASN A 199 -11.74 -7.15 8.47
N ILE A 200 -12.63 -6.59 9.30
CA ILE A 200 -14.07 -6.54 9.08
C ILE A 200 -14.56 -5.11 9.23
N LEU A 201 -15.36 -4.68 8.26
CA LEU A 201 -16.03 -3.40 8.28
C LEU A 201 -17.52 -3.63 8.58
N ASN A 202 -18.01 -2.99 9.63
CA ASN A 202 -19.42 -3.00 10.02
C ASN A 202 -20.00 -1.60 9.77
N MET A 203 -20.91 -1.48 8.82
CA MET A 203 -21.54 -0.21 8.42
C MET A 203 -23.05 -0.31 8.62
N VAL A 204 -23.70 0.75 9.10
CA VAL A 204 -25.17 0.85 9.13
C VAL A 204 -25.56 1.81 8.02
N ILE A 205 -26.30 1.33 7.03
CA ILE A 205 -26.76 2.13 5.88
C ILE A 205 -28.21 2.54 6.17
N GLY A 206 -28.48 3.85 6.21
CA GLY A 206 -29.85 4.36 6.09
C GLY A 206 -30.19 4.51 4.61
N LEU A 207 -31.18 3.77 4.13
CA LEU A 207 -31.79 4.05 2.83
C LEU A 207 -32.82 5.16 3.04
N GLU A 208 -32.57 6.33 2.45
CA GLU A 208 -33.61 7.35 2.26
C GLU A 208 -34.48 6.89 1.09
N ASP A 209 -35.59 6.22 1.37
CA ASP A 209 -36.61 5.99 0.36
C ASP A 209 -37.29 7.34 0.07
N GLU A 210 -37.24 7.81 -1.18
CA GLU A 210 -37.75 9.13 -1.62
C GLU A 210 -39.29 9.30 -1.51
N GLU A 211 -40.04 8.37 -0.94
CA GLU A 211 -41.49 8.53 -0.75
C GLU A 211 -41.97 7.95 0.60
N ASP A 212 -42.32 8.84 1.54
CA ASP A 212 -43.26 8.67 2.66
C ASP A 212 -43.23 7.33 3.43
N SER A 213 -42.11 7.03 4.13
CA SER A 213 -42.16 6.14 5.30
C SER A 213 -41.27 6.66 6.44
N GLU A 214 -41.86 6.90 7.62
CA GLU A 214 -41.19 7.45 8.81
C GLU A 214 -40.21 6.46 9.51
N GLU A 215 -39.83 5.37 8.86
CA GLU A 215 -38.85 4.42 9.36
C GLU A 215 -37.68 4.31 8.37
N ALA A 216 -36.63 5.09 8.60
CA ALA A 216 -35.36 4.88 7.92
C ALA A 216 -34.93 3.41 8.12
N ASN A 217 -35.01 2.60 7.06
CA ASN A 217 -34.64 1.19 7.10
C ASN A 217 -33.12 1.08 7.22
N LEU A 218 -32.62 1.17 8.46
CA LEU A 218 -31.22 1.02 8.81
C LEU A 218 -30.79 -0.43 8.54
N THR A 219 -30.11 -0.66 7.42
CA THR A 219 -29.56 -1.97 7.07
C THR A 219 -28.11 -2.07 7.54
N GLN A 220 -27.86 -2.96 8.50
CA GLN A 220 -26.49 -3.27 8.92
C GLN A 220 -25.81 -4.18 7.88
N VAL A 221 -24.66 -3.72 7.36
CA VAL A 221 -23.82 -4.44 6.40
C VAL A 221 -22.47 -4.75 7.03
N ILE A 222 -22.11 -6.03 7.05
CA ILE A 222 -20.83 -6.54 7.52
C ILE A 222 -20.06 -7.04 6.29
N ALA A 223 -18.90 -6.46 6.01
CA ALA A 223 -18.08 -6.77 4.85
C ALA A 223 -16.62 -7.06 5.24
N ILE A 224 -15.88 -7.75 4.37
CA ILE A 224 -14.45 -7.99 4.55
C ILE A 224 -13.68 -6.75 4.10
N SER A 225 -12.76 -6.28 4.93
CA SER A 225 -11.82 -5.19 4.61
C SER A 225 -10.44 -5.56 5.15
N LEU A 226 -9.57 -6.08 4.28
CA LEU A 226 -8.21 -6.45 4.64
C LEU A 226 -7.36 -5.19 4.84
N ARG A 227 -7.06 -4.87 6.09
CA ARG A 227 -6.27 -3.67 6.45
C ARG A 227 -4.84 -4.06 6.75
N LEU A 228 -3.89 -3.45 6.07
CA LEU A 228 -2.47 -3.79 6.21
C LEU A 228 -2.00 -3.70 7.68
N GLY A 229 -2.35 -2.62 8.38
CA GLY A 229 -1.95 -2.42 9.77
C GLY A 229 -2.52 -3.48 10.74
N GLU A 230 -3.74 -3.95 10.50
CA GLU A 230 -4.35 -5.00 11.32
C GLU A 230 -3.72 -6.37 11.04
N ILE A 231 -3.41 -6.67 9.77
CA ILE A 231 -2.69 -7.89 9.38
C ILE A 231 -1.27 -7.90 10.00
N GLU A 232 -0.53 -6.80 9.89
CA GLU A 232 0.81 -6.66 10.48
C GLU A 232 0.81 -6.83 12.00
N PHE A 233 -0.22 -6.32 12.70
CA PHE A 233 -0.35 -6.41 14.15
C PHE A 233 -0.63 -7.84 14.64
N THR A 234 -1.30 -8.65 13.81
CA THR A 234 -1.67 -10.03 14.21
C THR A 234 -0.50 -11.01 14.25
N ASP A 235 0.62 -10.73 13.57
CA ASP A 235 1.80 -11.60 13.50
C ASP A 235 3.06 -10.86 13.96
N ALA A 236 3.68 -11.36 15.03
CA ALA A 236 4.91 -10.80 15.57
C ALA A 236 6.08 -10.81 14.56
N ASN A 237 6.10 -11.78 13.63
CA ASN A 237 7.13 -11.85 12.59
C ASN A 237 6.96 -10.69 11.60
N LEU A 238 5.72 -10.40 11.16
CA LEU A 238 5.45 -9.25 10.29
C LEU A 238 5.82 -7.94 10.95
N THR A 239 5.49 -7.79 12.22
CA THR A 239 5.87 -6.60 12.98
C THR A 239 7.41 -6.46 13.05
N SER A 240 8.14 -7.57 13.18
CA SER A 240 9.62 -7.55 13.17
C SER A 240 10.18 -7.19 11.80
N GLU A 241 9.67 -7.79 10.72
CA GLU A 241 10.10 -7.49 9.35
C GLU A 241 9.78 -6.05 8.96
N ARG A 242 8.60 -5.52 9.32
CA ARG A 242 8.24 -4.12 9.10
C ARG A 242 9.18 -3.16 9.83
N LYS A 243 9.60 -3.51 11.06
CA LYS A 243 10.61 -2.73 11.81
C LYS A 243 11.97 -2.74 11.09
N GLN A 244 12.39 -3.88 10.55
CA GLN A 244 13.62 -3.97 9.78
C GLN A 244 13.55 -3.11 8.51
N ILE A 245 12.44 -3.17 7.76
CA ILE A 245 12.22 -2.30 6.58
C ILE A 245 12.32 -0.82 6.98
N ARG A 246 11.62 -0.39 8.04
CA ARG A 246 11.70 1.01 8.52
C ARG A 246 13.13 1.42 8.88
N HIS A 247 13.92 0.52 9.48
CA HIS A 247 15.31 0.80 9.80
C HIS A 247 16.16 1.02 8.53
N ILE A 248 15.97 0.19 7.51
CA ILE A 248 16.67 0.30 6.23
C ILE A 248 16.24 1.57 5.48
N VAL A 249 14.94 1.88 5.43
CA VAL A 249 14.40 3.10 4.82
C VAL A 249 14.97 4.36 5.48
N ASN A 250 15.08 4.38 6.81
CA ASN A 250 15.70 5.49 7.52
C ASN A 250 17.20 5.66 7.16
N ARG A 251 17.92 4.56 6.92
CA ARG A 251 19.31 4.62 6.43
C ARG A 251 19.36 5.12 4.98
N LEU A 252 18.45 4.66 4.12
CA LEU A 252 18.32 5.11 2.74
C LEU A 252 18.09 6.63 2.70
N HIS A 253 17.13 7.14 3.47
CA HIS A 253 16.82 8.56 3.53
C HIS A 253 18.03 9.41 3.97
N LYS A 254 18.79 8.97 4.98
CA LYS A 254 20.03 9.65 5.39
C LYS A 254 21.05 9.75 4.25
N ILE A 255 21.27 8.66 3.53
CA ILE A 255 22.18 8.67 2.37
C ILE A 255 21.62 9.51 1.22
N THR A 256 20.30 9.54 1.00
CA THR A 256 19.67 10.42 0.00
C THR A 256 19.98 11.89 0.27
N VAL A 257 19.85 12.34 1.52
CA VAL A 257 20.16 13.71 1.93
C VAL A 257 21.65 14.01 1.76
N GLU A 258 22.52 13.09 2.17
CA GLU A 258 23.98 13.25 2.02
C GLU A 258 24.41 13.30 0.55
N HIS A 259 23.87 12.41 -0.29
CA HIS A 259 24.12 12.38 -1.72
C HIS A 259 23.69 13.68 -2.40
N GLN A 260 22.50 14.21 -2.09
CA GLN A 260 22.04 15.48 -2.63
C GLN A 260 22.95 16.66 -2.23
N LYS A 261 23.44 16.66 -0.99
CA LYS A 261 24.37 17.68 -0.52
C LYS A 261 25.70 17.63 -1.29
N ILE A 262 26.30 16.45 -1.42
CA ILE A 262 27.58 16.29 -2.13
C ILE A 262 27.42 16.57 -3.63
N GLN A 263 26.30 16.19 -4.23
CA GLN A 263 25.97 16.51 -5.63
C GLN A 263 25.89 18.04 -5.85
N ARG A 264 25.29 18.78 -4.90
CA ARG A 264 25.25 20.24 -4.95
C ARG A 264 26.63 20.87 -4.75
N GLU A 265 27.46 20.30 -3.87
CA GLU A 265 28.86 20.75 -3.70
C GLU A 265 29.67 20.55 -4.99
N LYS A 266 29.47 19.42 -5.69
CA LYS A 266 30.07 19.15 -6.99
C LYS A 266 29.66 20.19 -8.03
N SER A 267 28.36 20.44 -8.19
CA SER A 267 27.88 21.38 -9.21
C SER A 267 28.37 22.82 -8.98
N ILE A 268 28.47 23.24 -7.71
CA ILE A 268 29.06 24.55 -7.36
C ILE A 268 30.54 24.57 -7.75
N ALA A 269 31.32 23.53 -7.40
CA ALA A 269 32.75 23.47 -7.72
C ALA A 269 33.01 23.47 -9.23
N GLU A 270 32.21 22.75 -10.01
CA GLU A 270 32.26 22.73 -11.48
C GLU A 270 31.89 24.09 -12.08
N ALA A 271 30.83 24.72 -11.59
CA ALA A 271 30.41 26.04 -12.05
C ALA A 271 31.48 27.11 -11.77
N GLU A 272 32.11 27.10 -10.59
CA GLU A 272 33.19 28.02 -10.30
C GLU A 272 34.44 27.75 -11.15
N ALA A 273 34.76 26.48 -11.44
CA ALA A 273 35.87 26.12 -12.33
C ALA A 273 35.60 26.58 -13.78
N ALA A 274 34.38 26.35 -14.27
CA ALA A 274 33.94 26.81 -15.59
C ALA A 274 34.01 28.33 -15.68
N TRP A 275 33.49 29.06 -14.68
CA TRP A 275 33.57 30.52 -14.60
C TRP A 275 35.01 31.02 -14.68
N ARG A 276 35.91 30.46 -13.86
CA ARG A 276 37.35 30.83 -13.86
C ARG A 276 38.01 30.55 -15.21
N SER A 277 37.61 29.50 -15.91
CA SER A 277 38.16 29.14 -17.22
C SER A 277 37.63 30.00 -18.37
N SER A 278 36.43 30.54 -18.24
CA SER A 278 35.79 31.43 -19.22
C SER A 278 36.14 32.91 -19.02
N TRP A 279 36.82 33.25 -17.91
CA TRP A 279 37.19 34.62 -17.58
C TRP A 279 38.44 35.04 -18.37
N TYR A 280 38.26 35.91 -19.36
CA TYR A 280 39.35 36.57 -20.08
C TYR A 280 39.48 38.02 -19.58
N GLU A 281 40.70 38.48 -19.27
CA GLU A 281 41.01 39.90 -19.09
C GLU A 281 41.34 40.50 -20.48
N ASP A 282 40.56 41.50 -20.91
CA ASP A 282 40.84 42.32 -22.11
C ASP A 282 42.05 43.25 -21.90
#